data_AF-A0A7V9RTN8-F1
#
_entry.id   AF-A0A7V9RTN8-F1
#
_cell.length_a   1.000
_cell.length_b   1.000
_cell.length_c   1.000
_cell.angle_alpha   90.00
_cell.angle_beta   90.00
_cell.angle_gamma   90.00
#
_symmetry.space_group_name_H-M   'P 1'
#
loop_
_entity.id
_entity.type
_entity.pdbx_description
1 polymer ?
#
loop_
_entity_poly.entity_id
_entity_poly.type
_entity_poly.pdbx_seq_one_letter_code
_entity_poly.pdbx_strand_id
1 'polypeptide(L)'
;MKMIIIQSFQWLVQHELVHIYGYVVMPNHIHVLWEQLKMNGKETPKESFEKYTGYIFLKHLKKNGESLNEYATEQKDRNYIFWQKSSFGDTNNK
;
A
#
# COMPACT_ATOMS: atom_id res chain seq x y z
N MET A 1 -6.39 8.61 6.98
CA MET A 1 -5.48 7.66 6.28
C MET A 1 -4.62 8.29 5.18
N LYS A 2 -5.09 9.26 4.37
CA LYS A 2 -4.31 9.95 3.31
C LYS A 2 -2.89 10.37 3.71
N MET A 3 -2.71 10.98 4.88
CA MET A 3 -1.39 11.45 5.34
C MET A 3 -0.38 10.32 5.55
N ILE A 4 -0.84 9.13 5.97
CA ILE A 4 0.02 7.96 6.14
C ILE A 4 0.60 7.52 4.79
N ILE A 5 -0.22 7.54 3.73
CA ILE A 5 0.22 7.23 2.36
C ILE A 5 1.29 8.23 1.89
N ILE A 6 1.02 9.53 2.05
CA ILE A 6 1.95 10.59 1.63
C ILE A 6 3.27 10.49 2.41
N GLN A 7 3.22 10.26 3.72
CA GLN A 7 4.42 10.07 4.54
C GLN A 7 5.20 8.82 4.15
N SER A 8 4.52 7.72 3.83
CA SER A 8 5.17 6.51 3.33
C SER A 8 5.85 6.75 1.97
N PHE A 9 5.23 7.48 1.05
CA PHE A 9 5.87 7.88 -0.20
C PHE A 9 7.10 8.76 0.03
N GLN A 10 6.99 9.75 0.91
CA GLN A 10 8.12 10.60 1.27
C GLN A 10 9.28 9.79 1.84
N TRP A 11 9.00 8.84 2.73
CA TRP A 11 10.02 7.95 3.28
C TRP A 11 10.72 7.15 2.19
N LEU A 12 9.97 6.55 1.26
CA LEU A 12 10.54 5.77 0.15
C LEU A 12 11.43 6.62 -0.76
N VAL A 13 11.02 7.86 -1.07
CA VAL A 13 11.81 8.80 -1.89
C VAL A 13 13.07 9.26 -1.15
N GLN A 14 12.95 9.63 0.13
CA GLN A 14 14.08 10.06 0.96
C GLN A 14 15.14 8.98 1.13
N HIS A 15 14.73 7.71 1.11
CA HIS A 15 15.64 6.57 1.17
C HIS A 15 16.09 6.13 -0.22
N GLU A 16 15.76 6.86 -1.29
CA GLU A 16 16.09 6.55 -2.69
C GLU A 16 15.66 5.13 -3.10
N LEU A 17 14.56 4.65 -2.52
CA LEU A 17 13.98 3.34 -2.84
C LEU A 17 13.17 3.41 -4.13
N VAL A 18 12.52 4.54 -4.36
CA VAL A 18 11.68 4.81 -5.52
C VAL A 18 11.84 6.25 -5.98
N HIS A 19 11.58 6.49 -7.26
CA HIS A 19 11.30 7.81 -7.81
C HIS A 19 9.79 7.92 -8.07
N ILE A 20 9.13 8.98 -7.61
CA ILE A 20 7.67 9.16 -7.82
C ILE A 20 7.46 10.30 -8.81
N TYR A 21 6.92 9.96 -9.99
CA TYR A 21 6.58 10.93 -11.03
C TYR A 21 5.25 11.63 -10.76
N GLY A 22 4.31 10.93 -10.12
CA GLY A 22 3.01 11.48 -9.77
C GLY A 22 2.15 10.48 -9.02
N TYR A 23 1.18 10.99 -8.25
CA TYR A 23 0.24 10.15 -7.52
C TYR A 23 -1.11 10.85 -7.32
N VAL A 24 -2.16 10.04 -7.21
CA VAL A 24 -3.52 10.45 -6.85
C VAL A 24 -3.99 9.59 -5.69
N VAL A 25 -4.46 10.21 -4.61
CA VAL A 25 -5.05 9.52 -3.45
C VAL A 25 -6.54 9.82 -3.40
N MET A 26 -7.35 8.81 -3.72
CA MET A 26 -8.81 8.84 -3.56
C MET A 26 -9.21 8.14 -2.25
N PRO A 27 -10.46 8.32 -1.78
CA PRO A 27 -10.91 7.68 -0.54
C PRO A 27 -10.83 6.15 -0.54
N ASN A 28 -11.02 5.52 -1.70
CA ASN A 28 -11.08 4.05 -1.85
C ASN A 28 -9.85 3.41 -2.50
N HIS A 29 -9.03 4.16 -3.26
CA HIS A 29 -7.84 3.64 -3.92
C HIS A 29 -6.81 4.74 -4.22
N ILE A 30 -5.63 4.30 -4.66
CA ILE A 30 -4.54 5.18 -5.08
C ILE A 30 -4.09 4.82 -6.49
N HIS A 31 -3.64 5.83 -7.23
CA HIS A 31 -2.85 5.66 -8.44
C HIS A 31 -1.48 6.28 -8.21
N VAL A 32 -0.43 5.54 -8.55
CA VAL A 32 0.95 5.99 -8.36
C VAL A 32 1.72 5.63 -9.63
N LEU A 33 2.36 6.63 -10.23
CA LEU A 33 3.38 6.42 -11.24
C LEU A 33 4.73 6.60 -10.55
N TRP A 34 5.43 5.49 -10.37
CA TRP A 34 6.74 5.47 -9.75
C TRP A 34 7.68 4.51 -10.47
N GLU A 35 8.97 4.68 -10.22
CA GLU A 35 10.02 3.78 -10.63
C GLU A 35 10.72 3.24 -9.40
N GLN A 36 10.91 1.93 -9.34
CA GLN A 36 11.70 1.30 -8.29
C GLN A 36 13.19 1.49 -8.60
N LEU A 37 13.92 2.10 -7.67
CA LEU A 37 15.35 2.34 -7.79
C LEU A 37 16.17 1.22 -7.13
N LYS A 38 15.70 0.73 -5.97
CA LYS A 38 16.38 -0.37 -5.24
C LYS A 38 15.42 -1.15 -4.35
N MET A 39 15.87 -2.31 -3.91
CA MET A 39 15.15 -3.13 -2.92
C MET A 39 15.20 -2.50 -1.54
N ASN A 40 14.14 -2.71 -0.75
CA ASN A 40 14.12 -2.39 0.67
C ASN A 40 14.51 -3.64 1.49
N GLY A 41 15.81 -3.92 1.54
CA GLY A 41 16.31 -5.16 2.12
C GLY A 41 15.93 -6.38 1.28
N LYS A 42 15.03 -7.23 1.80
CA LYS A 42 14.53 -8.43 1.11
C LYS A 42 13.18 -8.23 0.41
N GLU A 43 12.57 -7.05 0.55
CA GLU A 43 11.26 -6.73 0.01
C GLU A 43 11.38 -5.65 -1.07
N THR A 44 10.46 -5.65 -2.03
CA THR A 44 10.30 -4.51 -2.94
C THR A 44 9.74 -3.30 -2.19
N PRO A 45 10.01 -2.06 -2.61
CA PRO A 45 9.38 -0.87 -2.05
C PRO A 45 7.84 -0.94 -2.05
N LYS A 46 7.24 -1.59 -3.06
CA LYS A 46 5.80 -1.85 -3.12
C LYS A 46 5.33 -2.73 -1.96
N GLU A 47 5.96 -3.88 -1.77
CA GLU A 47 5.58 -4.82 -0.71
C GLU A 47 5.77 -4.20 0.68
N SER A 48 6.91 -3.53 0.91
CA SER A 48 7.15 -2.84 2.17
C SER A 48 6.13 -1.72 2.42
N PHE A 49 5.77 -0.96 1.38
CA PHE A 49 4.73 0.07 1.45
C PHE A 49 3.38 -0.52 1.84
N GLU A 50 2.90 -1.53 1.12
CA GLU A 50 1.59 -2.13 1.34
C GLU A 50 1.48 -2.74 2.74
N LYS A 51 2.54 -3.44 3.17
CA LYS A 51 2.62 -4.07 4.49
C LYS A 51 2.64 -3.03 5.62
N TYR A 52 3.50 -2.02 5.52
CA TYR A 52 3.60 -0.97 6.53
C TYR A 52 2.29 -0.19 6.64
N THR A 53 1.77 0.32 5.52
CA THR A 53 0.55 1.13 5.52
C THR A 53 -0.67 0.33 5.96
N GLY A 54 -0.81 -0.94 5.55
CA GLY A 54 -1.88 -1.82 6.03
C GLY A 54 -1.85 -2.03 7.54
N TYR A 55 -0.66 -2.23 8.13
CA TYR A 55 -0.52 -2.31 9.58
C TYR A 55 -0.92 -1.01 10.28
N ILE A 56 -0.48 0.15 9.77
CA ILE A 56 -0.82 1.45 10.35
C ILE A 56 -2.32 1.75 10.20
N PHE A 57 -2.95 1.40 9.08
CA PHE A 57 -4.39 1.56 8.88
C PHE A 57 -5.18 0.73 9.88
N LEU A 58 -4.83 -0.55 10.05
CA LEU A 58 -5.47 -1.42 11.04
C LEU A 58 -5.37 -0.83 12.45
N LYS A 59 -4.18 -0.32 12.83
CA LYS A 59 -3.97 0.32 14.13
C LYS A 59 -4.81 1.60 14.28
N HIS A 60 -4.91 2.41 13.22
CA HIS A 60 -5.68 3.64 13.21
C HIS A 60 -7.18 3.36 13.40
N LEU A 61 -7.75 2.47 12.60
CA LEU A 61 -9.17 2.12 12.64
C LEU A 61 -9.56 1.52 14.01
N LYS A 62 -8.74 0.59 14.54
CA LYS A 62 -8.94 0.03 15.88
C LYS A 62 -8.92 1.09 16.98
N LYS A 63 -7.99 2.05 16.90
CA LYS A 63 -7.86 3.12 17.90
C LYS A 63 -9.08 4.06 17.89
N ASN A 64 -9.64 4.31 16.71
CA ASN A 64 -10.78 5.21 16.55
C ASN A 64 -12.14 4.50 16.72
N GLY A 65 -12.15 3.17 16.90
CA GLY A 65 -13.39 2.39 16.97
C GLY A 65 -14.13 2.29 15.64
N GLU A 66 -13.44 2.49 14.52
CA GLU A 66 -14.02 2.40 13.17
C GLU A 66 -14.22 0.94 12.76
N SER A 67 -15.24 0.70 11.93
CA SER A 67 -15.55 -0.65 11.44
C SER A 67 -14.41 -1.20 10.57
N LEU A 68 -14.08 -2.48 10.78
CA LEU A 68 -13.10 -3.21 9.98
C LEU A 68 -13.75 -4.13 8.94
N ASN A 69 -15.08 -4.18 8.88
CA ASN A 69 -15.81 -5.16 8.07
C ASN A 69 -15.50 -5.03 6.57
N GLU A 70 -15.29 -3.80 6.09
CA GLU A 70 -14.96 -3.53 4.68
C GLU A 70 -13.58 -4.08 4.26
N TYR A 71 -12.72 -4.35 5.23
CA TYR A 71 -11.37 -4.88 5.00
C TYR A 71 -11.27 -6.37 5.34
N ALA A 72 -12.33 -6.99 5.88
CA ALA A 72 -12.30 -8.38 6.28
C ALA A 72 -12.11 -9.31 5.06
N THR A 73 -11.40 -10.41 5.25
CA THR A 73 -11.20 -11.41 4.19
C THR A 73 -11.28 -12.82 4.74
N GLU A 74 -11.59 -13.77 3.86
CA GLU A 74 -11.63 -15.21 4.15
C GLU A 74 -10.28 -15.90 3.88
N GLN A 75 -9.24 -15.14 3.51
CA GLN A 75 -7.90 -15.71 3.30
C GLN A 75 -7.34 -16.32 4.58
N LYS A 76 -6.81 -17.55 4.49
CA LYS A 76 -6.34 -18.31 5.67
C LYS A 76 -5.16 -17.63 6.40
N ASP A 77 -4.39 -16.80 5.71
CA ASP A 77 -3.16 -16.18 6.25
C ASP A 77 -3.41 -14.80 6.88
N ARG A 78 -4.59 -14.20 6.72
CA ARG A 78 -4.86 -12.83 7.17
C ARG A 78 -6.35 -12.59 7.41
N ASN A 79 -6.67 -11.82 8.46
CA ASN A 79 -8.05 -11.44 8.76
C ASN A 79 -8.50 -10.18 8.00
N TYR A 80 -7.56 -9.34 7.57
CA TYR A 80 -7.84 -8.06 6.92
C TYR A 80 -6.92 -7.80 5.73
N ILE A 81 -7.45 -7.23 4.65
CA ILE A 81 -6.72 -6.78 3.45
C ILE A 81 -7.09 -5.33 3.16
N PHE A 82 -6.07 -4.47 3.11
CA PHE A 82 -6.22 -3.05 2.74
C PHE A 82 -5.83 -2.77 1.29
N TRP A 83 -4.92 -3.57 0.73
CA TRP A 83 -4.42 -3.42 -0.63
C TRP A 83 -4.74 -4.66 -1.44
N GLN A 84 -5.41 -4.47 -2.57
CA GLN A 84 -5.72 -5.56 -3.49
C GLN A 84 -4.51 -5.88 -4.37
N LYS A 85 -4.18 -7.17 -4.48
CA LYS A 85 -3.20 -7.66 -5.47
C LYS A 85 -3.88 -7.65 -6.84
N SER A 86 -3.82 -6.50 -7.54
CA SER A 86 -4.29 -6.25 -8.92
C SER A 86 -5.68 -6.80 -9.32
N SER A 87 -6.58 -5.92 -9.75
CA SER A 87 -7.74 -6.31 -10.56
C SER A 87 -7.27 -6.80 -11.94
N PHE A 88 -7.82 -7.94 -12.39
CA PHE A 88 -7.70 -8.56 -13.72
C PHE A 88 -7.11 -7.67 -14.82
N GLY A 89 -5.92 -8.04 -15.33
CA GLY A 89 -5.27 -7.32 -16.44
C GLY A 89 -3.89 -7.82 -16.89
N ASP A 90 -3.28 -8.82 -16.24
CA ASP A 90 -2.01 -9.43 -16.69
C ASP A 90 -2.23 -10.75 -17.44
N THR A 91 -3.08 -10.71 -18.46
CA THR A 91 -2.96 -11.63 -19.60
C THR A 91 -2.57 -10.81 -20.81
N ASN A 92 -1.33 -11.03 -21.29
CA ASN A 92 -0.71 -10.57 -22.54
C ASN A 92 0.39 -9.50 -22.40
N ASN A 93 1.64 -9.93 -22.24
CA ASN A 93 2.67 -9.65 -23.25
C ASN A 93 3.95 -10.47 -23.06
N LYS A 94 4.19 -11.36 -24.04
CA LYS A 94 5.41 -12.08 -24.44
C LYS A 94 6.02 -13.13 -23.51
#